data_AF-U4UCP5-F1
#
_entry.id   AF-U4UCP5-F1
#
_cell.length_a   1.000
_cell.length_b   1.000
_cell.length_c   1.000
_cell.angle_alpha   90.00
_cell.angle_beta   90.00
_cell.angle_gamma   90.00
#
_symmetry.space_group_name_H-M   'P 1'
#
loop_
_entity.id
_entity.type
_entity.pdbx_description
1 polymer ?
#
loop_
_entity_poly.entity_id
_entity_poly.type
_entity_poly.pdbx_seq_one_letter_code
_entity_poly.pdbx_strand_id
1 'polypeptide(L)'
;MSTKIRSVNRKLPPEKDLLEDASPWYSVGKILPTSTKSKADVFTSFRPTKQCVDYSISETWTKMQKGDLKVNIKQTVANYKDIPPEICKPKRPKKTKLFSGGPPQWKFIDELWRLHVEGAQVKLKSEQKITSKQIKVQRALKHRNVHCIVQEMVGPDWFIELNPKQLQAVDELPHAVWFDFSKGGTMYCEELLAELGLVLRPNQYHVRKALLHSCGDPVEFLLVLYQLMNPARTSYSLNDRLVLSAVVHLSLMSTLKELHVRIPSPPNLPGQPPVLKKKLAKKTQISPYLQSLTYQPPPPRFSGVYKNKHRQYPQSCYFAYKSALEQQKK
;
A
#
# COMPACT_ATOMS: atom_id res chain seq x y z
N MET A 1 7.88 -73.39 34.77
CA MET A 1 8.96 -72.83 35.61
C MET A 1 9.10 -71.34 35.32
N SER A 2 9.35 -70.58 36.38
CA SER A 2 9.01 -69.16 36.57
C SER A 2 9.75 -68.19 35.64
N THR A 3 8.99 -67.42 34.85
CA THR A 3 9.48 -66.24 34.12
C THR A 3 9.52 -65.03 35.07
N LYS A 4 10.72 -64.71 35.57
CA LYS A 4 10.95 -63.49 36.36
C LYS A 4 10.95 -62.27 35.42
N ILE A 5 9.80 -61.63 35.29
CA ILE A 5 9.67 -60.30 34.69
C ILE A 5 10.35 -59.29 35.64
N ARG A 6 11.49 -58.73 35.24
CA ARG A 6 12.10 -57.60 35.94
C ARG A 6 11.19 -56.37 35.75
N SER A 7 10.50 -55.96 36.81
CA SER A 7 9.76 -54.71 36.84
C SER A 7 10.71 -53.53 36.71
N VAL A 8 10.55 -52.75 35.65
CA VAL A 8 11.23 -51.46 35.49
C VAL A 8 10.50 -50.48 36.39
N ASN A 9 11.11 -50.14 37.53
CA ASN A 9 10.63 -49.10 38.43
C ASN A 9 10.76 -47.73 37.74
N ARG A 10 9.74 -47.35 36.95
CA ARG A 10 9.57 -45.97 36.50
C ARG A 10 9.02 -45.17 37.68
N LYS A 11 9.84 -44.31 38.28
CA LYS A 11 9.33 -43.28 39.18
C LYS A 11 8.34 -42.42 38.39
N LEU A 12 7.05 -42.56 38.69
CA LEU A 12 6.04 -41.62 38.24
C LEU A 12 6.39 -40.23 38.80
N PRO A 13 6.13 -39.14 38.06
CA PRO A 13 6.26 -37.79 38.62
C PRO A 13 5.37 -37.69 39.86
N PRO A 14 5.75 -36.89 40.88
CA PRO A 14 4.93 -36.75 42.08
C PRO A 14 3.52 -36.35 41.67
N GLU A 15 2.52 -37.08 42.16
CA GLU A 15 1.11 -36.72 42.01
C GLU A 15 0.95 -35.27 42.46
N LYS A 16 0.38 -34.45 41.58
CA LYS A 16 0.03 -33.07 41.93
C LYS A 16 -1.05 -33.14 42.99
N ASP A 17 -0.73 -32.65 44.17
CA ASP A 17 -1.66 -32.55 45.28
C ASP A 17 -2.74 -31.52 44.90
N LEU A 18 -3.96 -32.01 44.62
CA LEU A 18 -5.07 -31.19 44.11
C LEU A 18 -5.52 -30.14 45.14
N LEU A 19 -5.11 -30.26 46.40
CA LEU A 19 -5.36 -29.25 47.43
C LEU A 19 -4.42 -28.04 47.36
N GLU A 20 -3.24 -28.16 46.74
CA GLU A 20 -2.33 -27.00 46.61
C GLU A 20 -2.83 -25.96 45.60
N ASP A 21 -3.63 -26.37 44.61
CA ASP A 21 -4.25 -25.48 43.61
C ASP A 21 -5.38 -24.60 44.20
N ALA A 22 -5.84 -24.88 45.43
CA ALA A 22 -6.91 -24.14 46.11
C ALA A 22 -6.40 -23.20 47.22
N SER A 23 -5.08 -23.02 47.35
CA SER A 23 -4.51 -22.11 48.36
C SER A 23 -4.77 -20.63 48.01
N PRO A 24 -5.36 -19.83 48.90
CA PRO A 24 -5.58 -18.39 48.68
C PRO A 24 -4.28 -17.57 48.61
N TRP A 25 -3.13 -18.21 48.87
CA TRP A 25 -1.80 -17.60 48.84
C TRP A 25 -1.02 -17.89 47.55
N TYR A 26 -1.55 -18.72 46.65
CA TYR A 26 -0.97 -18.95 45.34
C TYR A 26 -1.66 -18.07 44.28
N SER A 27 -0.86 -17.25 43.59
CA SER A 27 -1.33 -16.35 42.54
C SER A 27 -1.99 -17.14 41.39
N VAL A 28 -3.31 -17.01 41.26
CA VAL A 28 -4.22 -17.74 40.32
C VAL A 28 -3.90 -17.54 38.82
N GLY A 29 -2.85 -16.83 38.47
CA GLY A 29 -2.32 -16.82 37.11
C GLY A 29 -1.05 -16.00 37.01
N LYS A 30 -0.17 -16.38 36.08
CA LYS A 30 0.89 -15.46 35.66
C LYS A 30 0.21 -14.32 34.90
N ILE A 31 0.22 -13.12 35.48
CA ILE A 31 -0.20 -11.91 34.77
C ILE A 31 0.73 -11.75 33.56
N LEU A 32 0.22 -12.09 32.38
CA LEU A 32 0.95 -11.94 31.14
C LEU A 32 1.02 -10.44 30.83
N PRO A 33 2.22 -9.85 30.67
CA PRO A 33 2.33 -8.43 30.37
C PRO A 33 1.68 -8.15 29.01
N THR A 34 0.71 -7.24 29.00
CA THR A 34 -0.05 -6.86 27.78
C THR A 34 0.78 -6.10 26.75
N SER A 35 1.96 -5.60 27.14
CA SER A 35 2.93 -4.97 26.25
C SER A 35 4.14 -5.87 26.07
N THR A 36 4.51 -6.12 24.81
CA THR A 36 5.73 -6.84 24.43
C THR A 36 7.01 -6.10 24.81
N LYS A 37 6.91 -4.80 25.15
CA LYS A 37 8.04 -3.98 25.56
C LYS A 37 8.15 -3.99 27.08
N SER A 38 9.03 -4.84 27.63
CA SER A 38 9.43 -4.71 29.03
C SER A 38 10.02 -3.31 29.26
N LYS A 39 9.58 -2.59 30.30
CA LYS A 39 10.20 -1.33 30.69
C LYS A 39 11.69 -1.60 30.93
N ALA A 40 12.55 -1.05 30.08
CA ALA A 40 13.99 -1.21 30.25
C ALA A 40 14.38 -0.58 31.59
N ASP A 41 15.02 -1.36 32.46
CA ASP A 41 15.53 -0.85 33.72
C ASP A 41 16.68 0.12 33.42
N VAL A 42 16.41 1.42 33.62
CA VAL A 42 17.31 2.55 33.33
C VAL A 42 18.63 2.40 34.09
N PHE A 43 18.65 1.65 35.19
CA PHE A 43 19.85 1.44 36.00
C PHE A 43 20.74 0.31 35.49
N THR A 44 20.31 -0.48 34.51
CA THR A 44 21.11 -1.61 33.99
C THR A 44 22.46 -1.18 33.44
N SER A 45 22.53 -0.03 32.76
CA SER A 45 23.78 0.53 32.23
C SER A 45 24.72 1.04 33.33
N PHE A 46 24.22 1.30 34.53
CA PHE A 46 24.98 1.80 35.68
C PHE A 46 25.40 0.69 36.66
N ARG A 47 25.00 -0.56 36.40
CA ARG A 47 25.46 -1.72 37.19
C ARG A 47 26.93 -2.03 36.86
N PRO A 48 27.75 -2.41 37.85
CA PRO A 48 29.17 -2.67 37.64
C PRO A 48 29.39 -3.87 36.72
N THR A 49 30.21 -3.69 35.68
CA THR A 49 30.61 -4.76 34.76
C THR A 49 31.81 -5.57 35.27
N LYS A 50 32.55 -5.04 36.25
CA LYS A 50 33.68 -5.68 36.93
C LYS A 50 33.30 -6.00 38.38
N GLN A 51 34.05 -6.88 39.03
CA GLN A 51 33.88 -7.13 40.46
C GLN A 51 34.29 -5.87 41.24
N CYS A 52 33.32 -5.25 41.92
CA CYS A 52 33.53 -4.17 42.89
C CYS A 52 33.11 -4.66 44.28
N VAL A 53 33.65 -4.09 45.35
CA VAL A 53 33.24 -4.45 46.72
C VAL A 53 31.83 -3.99 46.98
N ASP A 54 31.58 -2.70 46.69
CA ASP A 54 30.30 -2.04 46.81
C ASP A 54 30.14 -1.03 45.67
N TYR A 55 28.89 -0.73 45.33
CA TYR A 55 28.57 0.40 44.46
C TYR A 55 27.30 1.09 44.96
N SER A 56 27.25 2.40 44.81
CA SER A 56 26.08 3.22 45.14
C SER A 56 25.64 4.00 43.93
N ILE A 57 24.34 3.97 43.62
CA ILE A 57 23.73 4.75 42.55
C ILE A 57 22.88 5.83 43.20
N SER A 58 23.14 7.09 42.87
CA SER A 58 22.36 8.24 43.34
C SER A 58 21.76 9.00 42.17
N GLU A 59 20.49 9.40 42.30
CA GLU A 59 19.82 10.27 41.34
C GLU A 59 19.65 11.67 41.93
N THR A 60 20.02 12.68 41.16
CA THR A 60 19.81 14.09 41.49
C THR A 60 18.92 14.73 40.45
N TRP A 61 17.93 15.49 40.92
CA TRP A 61 16.91 16.12 40.10
C TRP A 61 17.03 17.62 40.25
N THR A 62 17.54 18.29 39.23
CA THR A 62 17.76 19.74 39.24
C THR A 62 16.72 20.40 38.36
N LYS A 63 15.88 21.23 38.96
CA LYS A 63 14.94 22.10 38.24
C LYS A 63 15.56 23.48 38.13
N MET A 64 15.92 23.88 36.92
CA MET A 64 16.49 25.20 36.66
C MET A 64 15.46 26.05 35.91
N GLN A 65 15.18 27.24 36.44
CA GLN A 65 14.27 28.18 35.83
C GLN A 65 15.01 29.51 35.62
N LYS A 66 15.09 29.97 34.37
CA LYS A 66 15.66 31.29 34.04
C LYS A 66 14.74 31.97 33.02
N GLY A 67 13.99 32.97 33.48
CA GLY A 67 12.93 33.60 32.68
C GLY A 67 11.87 32.56 32.31
N ASP A 68 11.54 32.47 31.02
CA ASP A 68 10.54 31.53 30.50
C ASP A 68 11.06 30.09 30.31
N LEU A 69 12.38 29.89 30.39
CA LEU A 69 13.01 28.58 30.21
C LEU A 69 12.96 27.77 31.51
N LYS A 70 12.18 26.69 31.51
CA LYS A 70 12.12 25.69 32.58
C LYS A 70 12.82 24.40 32.12
N VAL A 71 14.02 24.17 32.61
CA VAL A 71 14.82 22.98 32.29
C VAL A 71 14.84 22.05 33.50
N ASN A 72 14.35 20.82 33.32
CA ASN A 72 14.44 19.76 34.32
C ASN A 72 15.57 18.81 33.91
N ILE A 73 16.66 18.81 34.68
CA ILE A 73 17.82 17.97 34.44
C ILE A 73 17.78 16.83 35.45
N LYS A 74 17.74 15.60 34.95
CA LYS A 74 17.91 14.39 35.76
C LYS A 74 19.34 13.88 35.56
N GLN A 75 20.12 13.84 36.63
CA GLN A 75 21.48 13.33 36.61
C GLN A 75 21.60 12.12 37.54
N THR A 76 21.98 10.99 36.96
CA THR A 76 22.25 9.74 37.69
C THR A 76 23.75 9.51 37.72
N VAL A 77 24.31 9.37 38.92
CA VAL A 77 25.75 9.13 39.13
C VAL A 77 25.91 7.81 39.87
N ALA A 78 26.85 6.98 39.41
CA ALA A 78 27.22 5.72 40.04
C ALA A 78 28.66 5.81 40.55
N ASN A 79 28.83 5.56 41.85
CA ASN A 79 30.15 5.49 42.48
C ASN A 79 30.49 4.04 42.77
N TYR A 80 31.66 3.60 42.31
CA TYR A 80 32.14 2.23 42.45
C TYR A 80 33.32 2.21 43.43
N LYS A 81 33.30 1.30 44.40
CA LYS A 81 34.47 1.03 45.26
C LYS A 81 35.23 -0.15 44.67
N ASP A 82 36.40 0.16 44.10
CA ASP A 82 37.30 -0.85 43.56
C ASP A 82 37.76 -1.81 44.67
N ILE A 83 38.01 -3.06 44.29
CA ILE A 83 38.51 -4.09 45.21
C ILE A 83 39.98 -3.74 45.54
N PRO A 84 40.34 -3.63 46.84
CA PRO A 84 41.73 -3.48 47.24
C PRO A 84 42.58 -4.61 46.64
N PRO A 85 43.78 -4.32 46.10
CA PRO A 85 44.59 -5.31 45.39
C PRO A 85 44.93 -6.55 46.22
N GLU A 86 44.86 -6.45 47.55
CA GLU A 86 45.07 -7.54 48.52
C GLU A 86 43.96 -8.61 48.52
N ILE A 87 42.73 -8.25 48.14
CA ILE A 87 41.55 -9.15 48.14
C ILE A 87 41.28 -9.73 46.73
N CYS A 88 41.94 -9.20 45.70
CA CYS A 88 41.85 -9.70 44.33
C CYS A 88 42.34 -11.15 44.28
N LYS A 89 41.39 -12.10 44.36
CA LYS A 89 41.68 -13.53 44.20
C LYS A 89 42.48 -13.70 42.91
N PRO A 90 43.70 -14.28 42.95
CA PRO A 90 44.47 -14.48 41.73
C PRO A 90 43.60 -15.25 40.74
N LYS A 91 43.51 -14.76 39.50
CA LYS A 91 42.78 -15.45 38.43
C LYS A 91 43.35 -16.86 38.36
N ARG A 92 42.57 -17.86 38.81
CA ARG A 92 43.02 -19.25 38.78
C ARG A 92 43.48 -19.55 37.35
N PRO A 93 44.73 -19.98 37.13
CA PRO A 93 45.16 -20.36 35.80
C PRO A 93 44.15 -21.38 35.28
N LYS A 94 43.67 -21.21 34.04
CA LYS A 94 42.78 -22.18 33.42
C LYS A 94 43.47 -23.53 33.56
N LYS A 95 42.92 -24.44 34.35
CA LYS A 95 43.45 -25.80 34.47
C LYS A 95 43.45 -26.38 33.07
N THR A 96 44.61 -26.44 32.43
CA THR A 96 44.83 -27.36 31.32
C THR A 96 44.54 -28.73 31.91
N LYS A 97 43.44 -29.36 31.48
CA LYS A 97 43.19 -30.75 31.82
C LYS A 97 44.33 -31.53 31.18
N LEU A 98 45.41 -31.79 31.92
CA LEU A 98 46.31 -32.87 31.56
C LEU A 98 45.44 -34.12 31.59
N PHE A 99 45.22 -34.70 30.42
CA PHE A 99 44.57 -35.99 30.29
C PHE A 99 45.50 -37.00 30.95
N SER A 100 45.31 -37.23 32.26
CA SER A 100 45.89 -38.37 32.94
C SER A 100 45.25 -39.58 32.26
N GLY A 101 46.00 -40.27 31.41
CA GLY A 101 45.57 -41.48 30.72
C GLY A 101 45.13 -42.51 31.74
N GLY A 102 43.84 -42.50 32.07
CA GLY A 102 43.21 -43.61 32.77
C GLY A 102 43.43 -44.88 31.93
N PRO A 103 43.50 -46.06 32.56
CA PRO A 103 43.65 -47.32 31.84
C PRO A 103 42.56 -47.41 30.76
N PRO A 104 42.83 -48.01 29.59
CA PRO A 104 41.86 -48.11 28.51
C PRO A 104 40.58 -48.72 29.06
N GLN A 105 39.53 -47.91 29.15
CA GLN A 105 38.21 -48.43 29.48
C GLN A 105 37.81 -49.30 28.30
N TRP A 106 37.68 -50.60 28.54
CA TRP A 106 37.12 -51.54 27.60
C TRP A 106 35.68 -51.10 27.34
N LYS A 107 35.49 -50.36 26.25
CA LYS A 107 34.16 -50.03 25.75
C LYS A 107 33.66 -51.27 25.05
N PHE A 108 32.51 -51.76 25.48
CA PHE A 108 31.87 -52.86 24.78
C PHE A 108 31.56 -52.44 23.34
N ILE A 109 31.63 -53.38 22.40
CA ILE A 109 31.32 -53.14 20.98
C ILE A 109 29.96 -52.45 20.84
N ASP A 110 28.99 -52.84 21.68
CA ASP A 110 27.66 -52.22 21.76
C ASP A 110 27.68 -50.73 22.14
N GLU A 111 28.57 -50.30 23.03
CA GLU A 111 28.69 -48.89 23.42
C GLU A 111 29.30 -48.06 22.30
N LEU A 112 30.33 -48.57 21.62
CA LEU A 112 30.92 -47.93 20.44
C LEU A 112 29.88 -47.82 19.31
N TRP A 113 29.10 -48.89 19.11
CA TRP A 113 28.01 -48.90 18.14
C TRP A 113 26.91 -47.89 18.50
N ARG A 114 26.48 -47.82 19.76
CA ARG A 114 25.50 -46.81 20.23
C ARG A 114 25.99 -45.40 20.03
N LEU A 115 27.23 -45.08 20.39
CA LEU A 115 27.80 -43.75 20.18
C LEU A 115 27.85 -43.38 18.69
N HIS A 116 28.17 -44.34 17.83
CA HIS A 116 28.15 -44.14 16.38
C HIS A 116 26.72 -43.85 15.88
N VAL A 117 25.73 -44.63 16.31
CA VAL A 117 24.32 -44.45 15.96
C VAL A 117 23.78 -43.12 16.49
N GLU A 118 24.07 -42.77 17.74
CA GLU A 118 23.69 -41.49 18.34
C GLU A 118 24.33 -40.31 17.60
N GLY A 119 25.62 -40.43 17.25
CA GLY A 119 26.34 -39.45 16.43
C GLY A 119 25.68 -39.27 15.06
N ALA A 120 25.30 -40.36 14.40
CA ALA A 120 24.57 -40.33 13.13
C ALA A 120 23.18 -39.69 13.28
N GLN A 121 22.44 -40.01 14.34
CA GLN A 121 21.13 -39.41 14.63
C GLN A 121 21.20 -37.90 14.90
N VAL A 122 22.21 -37.45 15.64
CA VAL A 122 22.41 -36.02 15.93
C VAL A 122 22.72 -35.26 14.64
N LYS A 123 23.60 -35.82 13.78
CA LYS A 123 23.89 -35.24 12.45
C LYS A 123 22.62 -35.13 11.61
N LEU A 124 21.86 -36.20 11.49
CA LEU A 124 20.61 -36.25 10.72
C LEU A 124 19.58 -35.23 11.25
N LYS A 125 19.40 -35.12 12.57
CA LYS A 125 18.55 -34.09 13.18
C LYS A 125 19.04 -32.67 12.90
N SER A 126 20.36 -32.45 12.88
CA SER A 126 20.93 -31.13 12.58
C SER A 126 20.69 -30.73 11.12
N GLU A 127 20.86 -31.67 10.19
CA GLU A 127 20.60 -31.50 8.77
C GLU A 127 19.11 -31.23 8.52
N GLN A 128 18.22 -32.03 9.12
CA GLN A 128 16.77 -31.82 9.05
C GLN A 128 16.34 -30.43 9.55
N LYS A 129 16.99 -29.91 10.61
CA LYS A 129 16.73 -28.55 11.09
C LYS A 129 17.16 -27.50 10.08
N ILE A 130 18.31 -27.69 9.42
CA ILE A 130 18.82 -26.76 8.39
C ILE A 130 17.90 -26.78 7.17
N THR A 131 17.54 -27.95 6.65
CA THR A 131 16.62 -28.08 5.51
C THR A 131 15.25 -27.51 5.82
N SER A 132 14.71 -27.78 7.02
CA SER A 132 13.43 -27.19 7.45
C SER A 132 13.47 -25.67 7.51
N LYS A 133 14.58 -25.07 7.96
CA LYS A 133 14.76 -23.61 7.93
C LYS A 133 14.84 -23.09 6.50
N GLN A 134 15.59 -23.74 5.62
CA GLN A 134 15.70 -23.36 4.20
C GLN A 134 14.34 -23.40 3.51
N ILE A 135 13.54 -24.45 3.72
CA ILE A 135 12.19 -24.58 3.16
C ILE A 135 11.28 -23.45 3.67
N LYS A 136 11.34 -23.09 4.96
CA LYS A 136 10.56 -21.97 5.51
C LYS A 136 10.92 -20.64 4.85
N VAL A 137 12.22 -20.37 4.67
CA VAL A 137 12.70 -19.16 3.99
C VAL A 137 12.27 -19.14 2.53
N GLN A 138 12.43 -20.25 1.81
CA GLN A 138 12.00 -20.37 0.42
C GLN A 138 10.49 -20.16 0.25
N ARG A 139 9.67 -20.70 1.17
CA ARG A 139 8.22 -20.47 1.18
C ARG A 139 7.91 -18.99 1.42
N ALA A 140 8.55 -18.34 2.39
CA ALA A 140 8.35 -16.92 2.65
C ALA A 140 8.73 -16.04 1.43
N LEU A 141 9.85 -16.36 0.77
CA LEU A 141 10.27 -15.69 -0.46
C LEU A 141 9.28 -15.91 -1.60
N LYS A 142 8.81 -17.15 -1.80
CA LYS A 142 7.81 -17.47 -2.82
C LYS A 142 6.51 -16.70 -2.57
N HIS A 143 6.03 -16.65 -1.33
CA HIS A 143 4.84 -15.87 -0.96
C HIS A 143 5.03 -14.38 -1.22
N ARG A 144 6.20 -13.81 -0.89
CA ARG A 144 6.51 -12.40 -1.18
C ARG A 144 6.56 -12.14 -2.68
N ASN A 145 7.18 -13.01 -3.46
CA ASN A 145 7.26 -12.86 -4.91
C ASN A 145 5.86 -12.93 -5.54
N VAL A 146 5.02 -13.87 -5.12
CA VAL A 146 3.62 -13.95 -5.57
C VAL A 146 2.87 -12.66 -5.21
N HIS A 147 3.04 -12.12 -4.00
CA HIS A 147 2.42 -10.86 -3.61
C HIS A 147 2.86 -9.69 -4.50
N CYS A 148 4.16 -9.56 -4.78
CA CYS A 148 4.67 -8.53 -5.68
C CYS A 148 4.09 -8.66 -7.10
N ILE A 149 4.05 -9.88 -7.64
CA ILE A 149 3.46 -10.14 -8.97
C ILE A 149 1.98 -9.77 -8.99
N VAL A 150 1.23 -10.15 -7.95
CA VAL A 150 -0.20 -9.81 -7.85
C VAL A 150 -0.38 -8.30 -7.76
N GLN A 151 0.43 -7.57 -6.98
CA GLN A 151 0.38 -6.11 -6.95
C GLN A 151 0.71 -5.48 -8.30
N GLU A 152 1.72 -6.00 -9.01
CA GLU A 152 2.04 -5.54 -10.37
C GLU A 152 0.88 -5.78 -11.35
N MET A 153 0.14 -6.88 -11.20
CA MET A 153 -1.03 -7.20 -12.03
C MET A 153 -2.27 -6.37 -11.70
N VAL A 154 -2.53 -6.11 -10.41
CA VAL A 154 -3.75 -5.44 -9.92
C VAL A 154 -3.61 -3.91 -9.95
N GLY A 155 -2.38 -3.40 -10.03
CA GLY A 155 -2.10 -1.96 -10.09
C GLY A 155 -1.81 -1.36 -8.70
N PRO A 156 -1.76 -0.02 -8.61
CA PRO A 156 -1.46 0.67 -7.36
C PRO A 156 -2.46 0.30 -6.25
N ASP A 157 -2.00 0.21 -5.00
CA ASP A 157 -2.85 -0.17 -3.85
C ASP A 157 -4.09 0.73 -3.65
N TRP A 158 -4.06 1.95 -4.19
CA TRP A 158 -5.18 2.89 -4.13
C TRP A 158 -6.19 2.73 -5.26
N PHE A 159 -5.82 2.11 -6.38
CA PHE A 159 -6.69 2.00 -7.56
C PHE A 159 -7.69 0.88 -7.38
N ILE A 160 -8.94 1.17 -7.71
CA ILE A 160 -10.03 0.20 -7.79
C ILE A 160 -10.85 0.46 -9.05
N GLU A 161 -11.31 -0.61 -9.70
CA GLU A 161 -12.23 -0.49 -10.82
C GLU A 161 -13.63 -0.09 -10.33
N LEU A 162 -14.22 0.91 -10.98
CA LEU A 162 -15.54 1.41 -10.67
C LEU A 162 -16.62 0.57 -11.38
N ASN A 163 -17.72 0.31 -10.70
CA ASN A 163 -18.91 -0.32 -11.26
C ASN A 163 -19.52 0.58 -12.36
N PRO A 164 -20.11 0.04 -13.44
CA PRO A 164 -20.88 0.81 -14.42
C PRO A 164 -21.79 1.92 -13.86
N LYS A 165 -22.49 1.67 -12.75
CA LYS A 165 -23.32 2.72 -12.10
C LYS A 165 -22.49 3.86 -11.50
N GLN A 166 -21.37 3.52 -10.89
CA GLN A 166 -20.42 4.50 -10.36
C GLN A 166 -19.77 5.29 -11.49
N LEU A 167 -19.46 4.64 -12.62
CA LEU A 167 -18.95 5.32 -13.81
C LEU A 167 -19.96 6.35 -14.36
N GLN A 168 -21.24 6.00 -14.43
CA GLN A 168 -22.30 6.94 -14.81
C GLN A 168 -22.35 8.15 -13.88
N ALA A 169 -22.29 7.94 -12.56
CA ALA A 169 -22.24 9.03 -11.59
C ALA A 169 -21.00 9.93 -11.77
N VAL A 170 -19.84 9.34 -12.11
CA VAL A 170 -18.63 10.11 -12.41
C VAL A 170 -18.75 10.87 -13.73
N ASP A 171 -19.36 10.28 -14.76
CA ASP A 171 -19.59 10.93 -16.05
C ASP A 171 -20.55 12.13 -15.93
N GLU A 172 -21.49 12.09 -14.98
CA GLU A 172 -22.43 13.18 -14.67
C GLU A 172 -21.83 14.26 -13.77
N LEU A 173 -20.71 13.98 -13.08
CA LEU A 173 -20.06 14.90 -12.15
C LEU A 173 -19.71 16.28 -12.75
N PRO A 174 -19.18 16.42 -13.97
CA PRO A 174 -18.91 17.72 -14.57
C PRO A 174 -20.15 18.62 -14.63
N HIS A 175 -21.32 18.03 -14.92
CA HIS A 175 -22.58 18.77 -14.99
C HIS A 175 -23.04 19.21 -13.60
N ALA A 176 -22.99 18.31 -12.61
CA ALA A 176 -23.37 18.63 -11.24
C ALA A 176 -22.46 19.71 -10.63
N VAL A 177 -21.15 19.59 -10.80
CA VAL A 177 -20.17 20.57 -10.32
C VAL A 177 -20.44 21.94 -10.93
N TRP A 178 -20.69 22.01 -12.25
CA TRP A 178 -21.03 23.27 -12.90
C TRP A 178 -22.33 23.89 -12.37
N PHE A 179 -23.37 23.06 -12.18
CA PHE A 179 -24.68 23.52 -11.71
C PHE A 179 -24.63 24.04 -10.27
N ASP A 180 -24.01 23.28 -9.36
CA ASP A 180 -23.86 23.66 -7.96
C ASP A 180 -22.94 24.87 -7.79
N PHE A 181 -21.87 24.96 -8.58
CA PHE A 181 -21.00 26.15 -8.61
C PHE A 181 -21.76 27.40 -9.07
N SER A 182 -22.55 27.29 -10.14
CA SER A 182 -23.35 28.41 -10.69
C SER A 182 -24.44 28.88 -9.72
N LYS A 183 -25.12 27.95 -9.04
CA LYS A 183 -26.19 28.26 -8.08
C LYS A 183 -25.71 28.54 -6.66
N GLY A 184 -24.44 28.27 -6.35
CA GLY A 184 -23.90 28.34 -5.00
C GLY A 184 -24.44 27.28 -4.03
N GLY A 185 -24.87 26.13 -4.57
CA GLY A 185 -25.41 24.98 -3.82
C GLY A 185 -24.41 23.84 -3.67
N THR A 186 -24.84 22.74 -3.03
CA THR A 186 -24.06 21.47 -2.91
C THR A 186 -24.89 20.21 -3.14
N MET A 187 -26.18 20.36 -3.48
CA MET A 187 -27.14 19.25 -3.44
C MET A 187 -26.80 18.16 -4.47
N TYR A 188 -26.50 18.55 -5.70
CA TYR A 188 -26.26 17.61 -6.80
C TYR A 188 -24.92 16.89 -6.61
N CYS A 189 -23.89 17.61 -6.14
CA CYS A 189 -22.60 17.03 -5.81
C CYS A 189 -22.73 16.03 -4.65
N GLU A 190 -23.51 16.34 -3.61
CA GLU A 190 -23.73 15.43 -2.48
C GLU A 190 -24.50 14.16 -2.89
N GLU A 191 -25.45 14.29 -3.80
CA GLU A 191 -26.18 13.15 -4.39
C GLU A 191 -25.25 12.27 -5.22
N LEU A 192 -24.46 12.84 -6.13
CA LEU A 192 -23.50 12.05 -6.92
C LEU A 192 -22.41 11.39 -6.08
N LEU A 193 -21.93 12.05 -5.02
CA LEU A 193 -20.99 11.46 -4.07
C LEU A 193 -21.62 10.28 -3.31
N ALA A 194 -22.94 10.29 -3.12
CA ALA A 194 -23.68 9.16 -2.56
C ALA A 194 -23.80 8.01 -3.58
N GLU A 195 -24.08 8.31 -4.85
CA GLU A 195 -24.17 7.33 -5.93
C GLU A 195 -22.81 6.69 -6.26
N LEU A 196 -21.73 7.44 -6.13
CA LEU A 196 -20.36 6.93 -6.19
C LEU A 196 -20.10 5.89 -5.10
N GLY A 197 -20.84 5.95 -3.99
CA GLY A 197 -20.79 4.96 -2.90
C GLY A 197 -19.82 5.33 -1.78
N LEU A 198 -19.59 6.62 -1.52
CA LEU A 198 -18.77 7.04 -0.38
C LEU A 198 -19.44 6.66 0.95
N VAL A 199 -18.73 5.87 1.76
CA VAL A 199 -19.19 5.42 3.08
C VAL A 199 -18.85 6.48 4.10
N LEU A 200 -19.85 7.08 4.74
CA LEU A 200 -19.75 8.36 5.47
C LEU A 200 -19.52 9.52 4.48
N ARG A 201 -20.63 10.17 4.11
CA ARG A 201 -20.63 11.25 3.13
C ARG A 201 -19.75 12.42 3.62
N PRO A 202 -19.00 13.07 2.71
CA PRO A 202 -18.28 14.28 3.05
C PRO A 202 -19.25 15.33 3.62
N ASN A 203 -18.83 16.06 4.65
CA ASN A 203 -19.63 17.14 5.22
C ASN A 203 -19.92 18.18 4.12
N GLN A 204 -21.14 18.71 4.09
CA GLN A 204 -21.55 19.81 3.22
C GLN A 204 -20.55 20.97 3.22
N TYR A 205 -19.96 21.28 4.38
CA TYR A 205 -18.90 22.28 4.47
C TYR A 205 -17.67 21.95 3.60
N HIS A 206 -17.23 20.70 3.59
CA HIS A 206 -16.12 20.25 2.75
C HIS A 206 -16.48 20.28 1.26
N VAL A 207 -17.70 19.86 0.90
CA VAL A 207 -18.18 19.90 -0.49
C VAL A 207 -18.22 21.35 -1.00
N ARG A 208 -18.81 22.26 -0.22
CA ARG A 208 -18.87 23.68 -0.56
C ARG A 208 -17.47 24.29 -0.70
N LYS A 209 -16.57 23.97 0.23
CA LYS A 209 -15.19 24.45 0.19
C LYS A 209 -14.43 23.91 -1.02
N ALA A 210 -14.63 22.63 -1.37
CA ALA A 210 -14.04 22.03 -2.56
C ALA A 210 -14.53 22.71 -3.85
N LEU A 211 -15.84 22.97 -3.97
CA LEU A 211 -16.43 23.67 -5.13
C LEU A 211 -15.85 25.08 -5.31
N LEU A 212 -15.66 25.82 -4.20
CA LEU A 212 -15.07 27.15 -4.25
C LEU A 212 -13.61 27.13 -4.71
N HIS A 213 -12.84 26.12 -4.30
CA HIS A 213 -11.43 26.00 -4.67
C HIS A 213 -11.21 25.45 -6.07
N SER A 214 -12.10 24.61 -6.58
CA SER A 214 -11.96 23.99 -7.90
C SER A 214 -12.45 24.86 -9.06
N CYS A 215 -13.07 26.01 -8.78
CA CYS A 215 -13.56 26.95 -9.81
C CYS A 215 -14.43 26.29 -10.90
N GLY A 216 -15.15 25.22 -10.55
CA GLY A 216 -16.00 24.47 -11.48
C GLY A 216 -15.32 23.32 -12.24
N ASP A 217 -14.03 23.03 -12.02
CA ASP A 217 -13.39 21.85 -12.59
C ASP A 217 -13.70 20.59 -11.76
N PRO A 218 -14.25 19.52 -12.36
CA PRO A 218 -14.60 18.29 -11.64
C PRO A 218 -13.39 17.51 -11.14
N VAL A 219 -12.24 17.59 -11.82
CA VAL A 219 -11.02 16.87 -11.41
C VAL A 219 -10.41 17.53 -10.18
N GLU A 220 -10.20 18.84 -10.23
CA GLU A 220 -9.73 19.61 -9.08
C GLU A 220 -10.71 19.52 -7.90
N PHE A 221 -12.03 19.52 -8.17
CA PHE A 221 -13.04 19.34 -7.13
C PHE A 221 -12.81 18.06 -6.33
N LEU A 222 -12.63 16.92 -6.99
CA LEU A 222 -12.37 15.64 -6.33
C LEU A 222 -11.03 15.63 -5.59
N LEU A 223 -9.99 16.25 -6.14
CA LEU A 223 -8.66 16.33 -5.50
C LEU A 223 -8.67 17.22 -4.24
N VAL A 224 -9.36 18.36 -4.27
CA VAL A 224 -9.54 19.21 -3.10
C VAL A 224 -10.42 18.51 -2.07
N LEU A 225 -11.52 17.90 -2.50
CA LEU A 225 -12.39 17.13 -1.60
C LEU A 225 -11.63 16.00 -0.93
N TYR A 226 -10.84 15.25 -1.70
CA TYR A 226 -9.90 14.25 -1.21
C TYR A 226 -9.06 14.86 -0.08
N GLN A 227 -8.33 15.95 -0.32
CA GLN A 227 -7.50 16.64 0.70
C GLN A 227 -8.27 17.07 1.95
N LEU A 228 -9.49 17.60 1.80
CA LEU A 228 -10.32 18.06 2.90
C LEU A 228 -10.87 16.93 3.78
N MET A 229 -11.15 15.77 3.20
CA MET A 229 -11.71 14.62 3.93
C MET A 229 -10.74 14.09 4.98
N ASN A 230 -9.43 14.05 4.68
CA ASN A 230 -8.43 13.59 5.62
C ASN A 230 -7.05 14.25 5.35
N PRO A 231 -6.63 15.27 6.11
CA PRO A 231 -5.36 15.95 5.84
C PRO A 231 -4.12 15.15 6.24
N ALA A 232 -4.23 14.16 7.14
CA ALA A 232 -3.09 13.45 7.74
C ALA A 232 -3.16 11.92 7.48
N ARG A 233 -3.16 11.51 6.21
CA ARG A 233 -3.35 10.10 5.83
C ARG A 233 -2.04 9.33 5.84
N THR A 234 -2.10 8.13 6.41
CA THR A 234 -1.02 7.14 6.34
C THR A 234 -1.37 5.95 5.42
N SER A 235 -2.65 5.71 5.16
CA SER A 235 -3.15 4.61 4.33
C SER A 235 -4.41 5.04 3.56
N TYR A 236 -4.67 4.37 2.44
CA TYR A 236 -5.84 4.65 1.58
C TYR A 236 -7.07 3.90 2.09
N SER A 237 -8.05 4.65 2.61
CA SER A 237 -9.39 4.14 2.94
C SER A 237 -10.18 3.83 1.66
N LEU A 238 -11.28 3.07 1.78
CA LEU A 238 -12.13 2.77 0.62
C LEU A 238 -12.62 4.04 -0.10
N ASN A 239 -12.99 5.07 0.65
CA ASN A 239 -13.42 6.36 0.09
C ASN A 239 -12.29 7.04 -0.68
N ASP A 240 -11.06 7.03 -0.14
CA ASP A 240 -9.89 7.58 -0.82
C ASP A 240 -9.67 6.90 -2.18
N ARG A 241 -9.83 5.56 -2.21
CA ARG A 241 -9.71 4.76 -3.43
C ARG A 241 -10.78 5.10 -4.45
N LEU A 242 -12.05 5.19 -4.03
CA LEU A 242 -13.16 5.57 -4.91
C LEU A 242 -12.96 6.95 -5.53
N VAL A 243 -12.57 7.94 -4.72
CA VAL A 243 -12.34 9.31 -5.20
C VAL A 243 -11.16 9.36 -6.18
N LEU A 244 -10.04 8.69 -5.88
CA LEU A 244 -8.88 8.66 -6.77
C LEU A 244 -9.18 7.89 -8.07
N SER A 245 -9.92 6.79 -7.99
CA SER A 245 -10.39 6.07 -9.18
C SER A 245 -11.30 6.92 -10.05
N ALA A 246 -12.18 7.74 -9.46
CA ALA A 246 -13.02 8.68 -10.20
C ALA A 246 -12.18 9.77 -10.89
N VAL A 247 -11.16 10.31 -10.22
CA VAL A 247 -10.19 11.25 -10.81
C VAL A 247 -9.49 10.64 -12.02
N VAL A 248 -9.04 9.39 -11.92
CA VAL A 248 -8.43 8.67 -13.05
C VAL A 248 -9.41 8.57 -14.20
N HIS A 249 -10.64 8.12 -13.96
CA HIS A 249 -11.65 7.95 -15.01
C HIS A 249 -11.89 9.25 -15.78
N LEU A 250 -12.07 10.37 -15.08
CA LEU A 250 -12.29 11.69 -15.69
C LEU A 250 -11.09 12.17 -16.51
N SER A 251 -9.88 11.95 -16.01
CA SER A 251 -8.65 12.44 -16.65
C SER A 251 -8.07 11.48 -17.70
N LEU A 252 -8.47 10.21 -17.71
CA LEU A 252 -7.86 9.19 -18.57
C LEU A 252 -8.07 9.51 -20.05
N MET A 253 -9.28 9.93 -20.44
CA MET A 253 -9.57 10.20 -21.85
C MET A 253 -8.87 11.47 -22.35
N SER A 254 -8.75 12.51 -21.52
CA SER A 254 -8.02 13.73 -21.89
C SER A 254 -6.52 13.46 -21.98
N THR A 255 -5.96 12.77 -20.99
CA THR A 255 -4.54 12.41 -20.96
C THR A 255 -4.14 11.51 -22.12
N LEU A 256 -4.94 10.49 -22.47
CA LEU A 256 -4.66 9.64 -23.63
C LEU A 256 -4.69 10.41 -24.95
N LYS A 257 -5.62 11.36 -25.13
CA LYS A 257 -5.65 12.24 -26.30
C LYS A 257 -4.39 13.10 -26.39
N GLU A 258 -3.98 13.71 -25.29
CA GLU A 258 -2.78 14.52 -25.24
C GLU A 258 -1.50 13.71 -25.48
N LEU A 259 -1.42 12.51 -24.90
CA LEU A 259 -0.31 11.59 -25.13
C LEU A 259 -0.24 11.17 -26.60
N HIS A 260 -1.38 10.89 -27.23
CA HIS A 260 -1.42 10.56 -28.66
C HIS A 260 -0.90 11.69 -29.55
N VAL A 261 -1.13 12.95 -29.16
CA VAL A 261 -0.61 14.12 -29.88
C VAL A 261 0.89 14.33 -29.66
N ARG A 262 1.38 14.08 -28.43
CA ARG A 262 2.78 14.35 -28.05
C ARG A 262 3.75 13.20 -28.36
N ILE A 263 3.28 11.95 -28.30
CA ILE A 263 4.10 10.79 -28.63
C ILE A 263 4.15 10.70 -30.15
N PRO A 264 5.31 10.92 -30.79
CA PRO A 264 5.42 10.79 -32.23
C PRO A 264 5.02 9.36 -32.62
N SER A 265 4.20 9.23 -33.67
CA SER A 265 3.92 7.92 -34.25
C SER A 265 5.25 7.23 -34.58
N PRO A 266 5.41 5.93 -34.33
CA PRO A 266 6.64 5.24 -34.68
C PRO A 266 6.96 5.51 -36.15
N PRO A 267 8.22 5.81 -36.50
CA PRO A 267 8.59 6.10 -37.88
C PRO A 267 8.14 4.94 -38.76
N ASN A 268 7.49 5.26 -39.88
CA ASN A 268 7.10 4.25 -40.86
C ASN A 268 8.34 3.43 -41.22
N LEU A 269 8.26 2.11 -41.06
CA LEU A 269 9.34 1.21 -41.45
C LEU A 269 9.70 1.48 -42.93
N PRO A 270 10.98 1.67 -43.27
CA PRO A 270 11.37 1.97 -44.64
C PRO A 270 10.92 0.82 -45.55
N GLY A 271 10.08 1.14 -46.53
CA GLY A 271 9.55 0.18 -47.51
C GLY A 271 8.07 -0.20 -47.36
N GLN A 272 7.35 0.30 -46.34
CA GLN A 272 5.90 0.17 -46.34
C GLN A 272 5.28 1.25 -47.23
N PRO A 273 4.58 0.88 -48.33
CA PRO A 273 3.83 1.86 -49.11
C PRO A 273 2.81 2.53 -48.18
N PRO A 274 2.52 3.84 -48.37
CA PRO A 274 1.50 4.52 -47.58
C PRO A 274 0.24 3.67 -47.63
N VAL A 275 -0.24 3.22 -46.46
CA VAL A 275 -1.48 2.46 -46.36
C VAL A 275 -2.59 3.38 -46.84
N LEU A 276 -2.89 3.31 -48.13
CA LEU A 276 -4.07 3.93 -48.70
C LEU A 276 -5.23 3.40 -47.89
N LYS A 277 -5.89 4.27 -47.11
CA LYS A 277 -7.11 3.94 -46.37
C LYS A 277 -8.03 3.28 -47.38
N LYS A 278 -8.14 1.95 -47.35
CA LYS A 278 -9.04 1.22 -48.24
C LYS A 278 -10.42 1.80 -47.96
N LYS A 279 -10.97 2.54 -48.93
CA LYS A 279 -12.38 2.94 -48.87
C LYS A 279 -13.14 1.66 -48.57
N LEU A 280 -13.85 1.61 -47.44
CA LEU A 280 -14.68 0.47 -47.08
C LEU A 280 -15.51 0.13 -48.31
N ALA A 281 -15.26 -1.03 -48.90
CA ALA A 281 -16.02 -1.49 -50.04
C ALA A 281 -17.49 -1.47 -49.62
N LYS A 282 -18.34 -0.78 -50.39
CA LYS A 282 -19.78 -0.78 -50.14
C LYS A 282 -20.21 -2.25 -50.11
N LYS A 283 -20.72 -2.72 -48.96
CA LYS A 283 -21.19 -4.11 -48.82
C LYS A 283 -22.23 -4.35 -49.91
N THR A 284 -21.96 -5.26 -50.83
CA THR A 284 -22.96 -5.74 -51.78
C THR A 284 -24.09 -6.34 -50.97
N GLN A 285 -25.28 -5.75 -51.09
CA GLN A 285 -26.44 -6.17 -50.31
C GLN A 285 -26.90 -7.54 -50.82
N ILE A 286 -26.89 -8.53 -49.92
CA ILE A 286 -27.10 -9.95 -50.24
C ILE A 286 -28.59 -10.24 -50.53
N SER A 287 -29.51 -9.45 -49.95
CA SER A 287 -30.94 -9.65 -50.12
C SER A 287 -31.56 -8.60 -51.05
N PRO A 288 -32.53 -8.99 -51.89
CA PRO A 288 -33.22 -8.07 -52.81
C PRO A 288 -34.00 -6.97 -52.07
N TYR A 289 -34.32 -7.20 -50.79
CA TYR A 289 -35.08 -6.25 -49.96
C TYR A 289 -34.23 -5.20 -49.24
N LEU A 290 -32.90 -5.34 -49.22
CA LEU A 290 -32.00 -4.34 -48.65
C LEU A 290 -31.52 -3.31 -49.68
N GLN A 291 -31.91 -3.45 -50.96
CA GLN A 291 -31.43 -2.62 -52.06
C GLN A 291 -31.61 -1.13 -51.75
N SER A 292 -30.53 -0.35 -51.83
CA SER A 292 -30.58 1.10 -51.64
C SER A 292 -31.63 1.72 -52.57
N LEU A 293 -32.55 2.50 -52.02
CA LEU A 293 -33.63 3.17 -52.74
C LEU A 293 -33.04 3.96 -53.92
N THR A 294 -33.16 3.43 -55.14
CA THR A 294 -32.62 4.01 -56.39
C THR A 294 -33.52 5.09 -56.98
N TYR A 295 -34.61 5.44 -56.27
CA TYR A 295 -35.53 6.47 -56.70
C TYR A 295 -34.81 7.82 -56.76
N GLN A 296 -34.51 8.25 -57.99
CA GLN A 296 -34.18 9.63 -58.26
C GLN A 296 -35.51 10.37 -58.43
N PRO A 297 -35.90 11.26 -57.49
CA PRO A 297 -37.07 12.09 -57.72
C PRO A 297 -36.87 12.86 -59.03
N PRO A 298 -37.93 13.06 -59.83
CA PRO A 298 -37.83 13.93 -60.99
C PRO A 298 -37.28 15.29 -60.54
N PRO A 299 -36.36 15.90 -61.31
CA PRO A 299 -35.77 17.17 -60.92
C PRO A 299 -36.91 18.15 -60.61
N PRO A 300 -36.82 18.91 -59.50
CA PRO A 300 -37.87 19.85 -59.15
C PRO A 300 -38.16 20.74 -60.37
N ARG A 301 -39.44 20.97 -60.68
CA ARG A 301 -39.87 21.81 -61.81
C ARG A 301 -39.20 23.20 -61.82
N PHE A 302 -38.65 23.60 -60.68
CA PHE A 302 -37.85 24.81 -60.51
C PHE A 302 -36.45 24.44 -60.00
N SER A 303 -35.41 24.75 -60.78
CA SER A 303 -34.02 24.35 -60.54
C SER A 303 -33.33 25.06 -59.36
N GLY A 304 -34.06 25.78 -58.51
CA GLY A 304 -33.50 26.53 -57.37
C GLY A 304 -32.54 27.66 -57.73
N VAL A 305 -32.14 27.80 -59.00
CA VAL A 305 -31.34 28.93 -59.48
C VAL A 305 -32.28 30.12 -59.60
N TYR A 306 -32.32 30.94 -58.56
CA TYR A 306 -32.96 32.25 -58.60
C TYR A 306 -32.29 33.12 -59.67
N LYS A 307 -32.85 33.14 -60.88
CA LYS A 307 -32.50 34.12 -61.90
C LYS A 307 -33.27 35.39 -61.58
N ASN A 308 -32.60 36.35 -60.96
CA ASN A 308 -33.18 37.65 -60.66
C ASN A 308 -33.59 38.32 -61.99
N LYS A 309 -34.91 38.42 -62.26
CA LYS A 309 -35.45 39.03 -63.48
C LYS A 309 -35.48 40.56 -63.43
N HIS A 310 -35.09 41.16 -62.30
CA HIS A 310 -35.04 42.61 -62.17
C HIS A 310 -33.88 43.18 -62.99
N ARG A 311 -34.14 44.24 -63.77
CA ARG A 311 -33.08 45.04 -64.39
C ARG A 311 -32.24 45.65 -63.29
N GLN A 312 -31.05 45.09 -63.10
CA GLN A 312 -30.08 45.58 -62.13
C GLN A 312 -29.32 46.75 -62.76
N TYR A 313 -29.53 47.96 -62.23
CA TYR A 313 -28.82 49.15 -62.68
C TYR A 313 -27.43 49.20 -62.03
N PRO A 314 -26.37 49.52 -62.80
CA PRO A 314 -25.00 49.64 -62.28
C PRO A 314 -24.87 50.69 -61.16
N GLN A 315 -25.75 51.70 -61.15
CA GLN A 315 -25.76 52.74 -60.11
C GLN A 315 -26.41 52.29 -58.79
N SER A 316 -26.93 51.06 -58.70
CA SER A 316 -27.58 50.61 -57.46
C SER A 316 -26.57 50.43 -56.32
N CYS A 317 -26.98 50.82 -55.11
CA CYS A 317 -26.16 50.73 -53.90
C CYS A 317 -25.62 49.31 -53.64
N TYR A 318 -26.31 48.27 -54.12
CA TYR A 318 -25.89 46.88 -54.02
C TYR A 318 -24.53 46.61 -54.70
N PHE A 319 -24.29 47.15 -55.90
CA PHE A 319 -23.00 46.95 -56.59
C PHE A 319 -21.88 47.80 -56.00
N ALA A 320 -22.20 49.00 -55.51
CA ALA A 320 -21.25 49.81 -54.75
C ALA A 320 -20.78 49.09 -53.48
N TYR A 321 -21.70 48.46 -52.75
CA TYR A 321 -21.37 47.64 -51.58
C TYR A 321 -20.55 46.40 -51.95
N LYS A 322 -20.93 45.70 -53.03
CA LYS A 322 -20.22 44.49 -53.47
C LYS A 322 -18.78 44.77 -53.92
N SER A 323 -18.56 45.88 -54.62
CA SER A 323 -17.21 46.33 -55.00
C SER A 323 -16.37 46.75 -53.79
N ALA A 324 -16.96 47.42 -52.80
CA ALA A 324 -16.29 47.72 -51.53
C ALA A 324 -15.86 46.45 -50.77
N LEU A 325 -16.71 45.41 -50.75
CA LEU A 325 -16.37 44.11 -50.14
C LEU A 325 -15.24 43.38 -50.89
N GLU A 326 -15.20 43.46 -52.21
CA GLU A 326 -14.12 42.86 -53.01
C GLU A 326 -12.78 43.60 -52.81
N GLN A 327 -12.82 44.92 -52.59
CA GLN A 327 -11.64 45.71 -52.24
C GLN A 327 -11.10 45.37 -50.85
N GLN A 328 -11.96 45.06 -49.88
CA GLN A 328 -11.54 44.62 -48.53
C GLN A 328 -10.88 43.23 -48.50
N LYS A 329 -11.05 42.41 -49.55
CA LYS A 329 -10.45 41.07 -49.65
C LYS A 329 -9.10 41.04 -50.36
N LYS A 330 -8.66 42.17 -50.93
CA LYS A 330 -7.33 42.35 -51.51
C LYS A 330 -6.39 42.97 -50.51
#